data_AF-A0A7R8VKM8-F1
#
_entry.id   AF-A0A7R8VKM8-F1
#
_cell.length_a   1.000
_cell.length_b   1.000
_cell.length_c   1.000
_cell.angle_alpha   90.00
_cell.angle_beta   90.00
_cell.angle_gamma   90.00
#
_symmetry.space_group_name_H-M   'P 1'
#
loop_
_entity.id
_entity.type
_entity.pdbx_description
1 polymer ?
#
loop_
_entity_poly.entity_id
_entity_poly.type
_entity_poly.pdbx_seq_one_letter_code
_entity_poly.pdbx_strand_id
1 'polypeptide(L)'
;MMTHHALLKSHLRAATAEKGRLEETAAELGEHAEKLKYELAEAREAAQSRDEVIALLQEQLTALEGKYTASLDQLQRYKLRAGNLEQEVRHLKDVCRKYIFVVFIGKQHEEEKASMNETIQTREIEKANLEKALAKKNISTTRPSIESKDKELEIQNRLKMVESERNCLHTKNEGLQAKILELEAILIDVTEKKEDLMQQNSELNNRLNCDGAASRQEVSHWKELYESCMQKLQQLDWQRSNETQHMAASTAQALAYKEELKDILEKVDKLKEKDSTVWQHKIQVLTYT
;
A
#
# COMPACT_ATOMS: atom_id res chain seq x y z
N MET A 1 -1.37 47.41 -96.41
CA MET A 1 -0.67 47.89 -95.20
C MET A 1 -1.73 48.28 -94.19
N MET A 2 -1.73 47.71 -92.98
CA MET A 2 -2.61 48.21 -91.93
C MET A 2 -2.16 49.62 -91.54
N THR A 3 -3.10 50.56 -91.46
CA THR A 3 -2.83 51.90 -90.92
C THR A 3 -2.41 51.78 -89.45
N HIS A 4 -1.42 52.55 -88.99
CA HIS A 4 -0.92 52.51 -87.60
C HIS A 4 -2.02 52.51 -86.52
N HIS A 5 -3.14 53.18 -86.78
CA HIS A 5 -4.30 53.22 -85.90
C HIS A 5 -4.96 51.84 -85.67
N ALA A 6 -5.06 51.00 -86.70
CA ALA A 6 -5.67 49.68 -86.62
C ALA A 6 -4.78 48.71 -85.81
N LEU A 7 -3.47 48.81 -85.98
CA LEU A 7 -2.48 48.01 -85.24
C LEU A 7 -2.52 48.36 -83.75
N LEU A 8 -2.52 49.66 -83.41
CA LEU A 8 -2.62 50.12 -82.03
C LEU A 8 -3.92 49.62 -81.35
N LYS A 9 -5.05 49.70 -82.05
CA LYS A 9 -6.34 49.21 -81.53
C LYS A 9 -6.34 47.71 -81.28
N SER A 10 -5.68 46.93 -82.13
CA SER A 10 -5.52 45.48 -81.96
C SER A 10 -4.66 45.16 -80.73
N HIS A 11 -3.52 45.83 -80.57
CA HIS A 11 -2.66 45.64 -79.39
C HIS A 11 -3.35 46.06 -78.10
N LEU A 12 -4.09 47.16 -78.09
CA LEU A 12 -4.84 47.59 -76.91
C LEU A 12 -5.90 46.55 -76.51
N ARG A 13 -6.64 45.98 -77.48
CA ARG A 13 -7.60 44.91 -77.17
C ARG A 13 -6.92 43.67 -76.59
N ALA A 14 -5.80 43.24 -77.19
CA ALA A 14 -5.05 42.09 -76.70
C ALA A 14 -4.48 42.34 -75.28
N ALA A 15 -3.93 43.52 -75.03
CA ALA A 15 -3.43 43.91 -73.73
C ALA A 15 -4.53 43.98 -72.66
N THR A 16 -5.72 44.51 -73.00
CA THR A 16 -6.87 44.54 -72.08
C THR A 16 -7.38 43.14 -71.76
N ALA A 17 -7.46 42.25 -72.74
CA ALA A 17 -7.88 40.86 -72.53
C ALA A 17 -6.87 40.11 -71.64
N GLU A 18 -5.57 40.26 -71.93
CA GLU A 18 -4.52 39.63 -71.13
C GLU A 18 -4.47 40.19 -69.71
N LYS A 19 -4.68 41.50 -69.54
CA LYS A 19 -4.80 42.13 -68.23
C LYS A 19 -5.95 41.50 -67.43
N GLY A 20 -7.14 41.34 -68.02
CA GLY A 20 -8.27 40.70 -67.36
C GLY A 20 -7.97 39.25 -66.92
N ARG A 21 -7.34 38.46 -67.80
CA ARG A 21 -6.92 37.09 -67.49
C ARG A 21 -5.94 37.04 -66.31
N LEU A 22 -4.98 37.97 -66.27
CA LEU A 22 -4.02 38.07 -65.18
C LEU A 22 -4.68 38.52 -63.87
N GLU A 23 -5.66 39.43 -63.92
CA GLU A 23 -6.42 39.87 -62.75
C GLU A 23 -7.27 38.72 -62.17
N GLU A 24 -7.94 37.93 -63.01
CA GLU A 24 -8.67 36.73 -62.57
C GLU A 24 -7.73 35.68 -61.95
N THR A 25 -6.60 35.38 -62.61
CA THR A 25 -5.60 34.44 -62.08
C THR A 25 -5.05 34.93 -60.74
N ALA A 26 -4.80 36.24 -60.61
CA ALA A 26 -4.32 36.83 -59.35
C ALA A 26 -5.36 36.74 -58.23
N ALA A 27 -6.65 36.91 -58.56
CA ALA A 27 -7.75 36.75 -57.60
C ALA A 27 -7.88 35.28 -57.15
N GLU A 28 -7.89 34.31 -58.07
CA GLU A 28 -7.95 32.88 -57.75
C GLU A 28 -6.78 32.42 -56.88
N LEU A 29 -5.55 32.84 -57.23
CA LEU A 29 -4.37 32.56 -56.41
C LEU A 29 -4.44 33.21 -55.03
N GLY A 30 -5.02 34.40 -54.93
CA GLY A 30 -5.26 35.08 -53.66
C GLY A 30 -6.21 34.31 -52.75
N GLU A 31 -7.35 33.87 -53.29
CA GLU A 31 -8.32 33.05 -52.54
C GLU A 31 -7.71 31.72 -52.09
N HIS A 32 -6.96 31.05 -52.97
CA HIS A 32 -6.25 29.82 -52.61
C HIS A 32 -5.17 30.05 -51.54
N ALA A 33 -4.43 31.16 -51.61
CA ALA A 33 -3.44 31.49 -50.61
C ALA A 33 -4.08 31.71 -49.22
N GLU A 34 -5.21 32.42 -49.14
CA GLU A 34 -5.93 32.59 -47.88
C GLU A 34 -6.49 31.27 -47.35
N LYS A 35 -7.09 30.44 -48.20
CA LYS A 35 -7.58 29.12 -47.79
C LYS A 35 -6.46 28.25 -47.21
N LEU A 36 -5.30 28.21 -47.85
CA LEU A 36 -4.14 27.46 -47.36
C LEU A 36 -3.60 28.01 -46.04
N LYS A 37 -3.68 29.33 -45.79
CA LYS A 37 -3.31 29.90 -44.49
C LYS A 37 -4.23 29.43 -43.37
N TYR A 38 -5.54 29.36 -43.62
CA TYR A 38 -6.49 28.84 -42.64
C TYR A 38 -6.26 27.36 -42.36
N GLU A 39 -6.12 26.52 -43.39
CA GLU A 39 -5.85 25.09 -43.23
C GLU A 39 -4.52 24.85 -42.49
N LEU A 40 -3.48 25.66 -42.74
CA LEU A 40 -2.22 25.59 -42.02
C LEU A 40 -2.36 25.98 -40.54
N ALA A 41 -3.19 26.98 -40.23
CA ALA A 41 -3.46 27.38 -38.84
C ALA A 41 -4.18 26.28 -38.07
N GLU A 42 -5.23 25.68 -38.65
CA GLU A 42 -5.94 24.54 -38.07
C GLU A 42 -5.01 23.33 -37.87
N ALA A 43 -4.17 23.02 -38.86
CA ALA A 43 -3.21 21.93 -38.75
C ALA A 43 -2.18 22.15 -37.61
N ARG A 44 -1.77 23.40 -37.39
CA ARG A 44 -0.85 23.77 -36.28
C ARG A 44 -1.52 23.62 -34.92
N GLU A 45 -2.76 24.07 -34.77
CA GLU A 45 -3.52 23.91 -33.52
C GLU A 45 -3.80 22.42 -33.23
N ALA A 46 -4.14 21.65 -34.27
CA ALA A 46 -4.32 20.21 -34.16
C ALA A 46 -3.02 19.45 -33.84
N ALA A 47 -1.85 19.97 -34.23
CA ALA A 47 -0.56 19.41 -33.85
C ALA A 47 -0.21 19.75 -32.40
N GLN A 48 -0.38 21.02 -32.01
CA GLN A 48 -0.10 21.48 -30.65
C GLN A 48 -0.96 20.74 -29.61
N SER A 49 -2.27 20.57 -29.88
CA SER A 49 -3.15 19.80 -28.99
C SER A 49 -2.73 18.33 -28.83
N ARG A 50 -2.17 17.71 -29.88
CA ARG A 50 -1.60 16.35 -29.78
C ARG A 50 -0.33 16.32 -28.95
N ASP A 51 0.55 17.30 -29.11
CA ASP A 51 1.78 17.40 -28.32
C ASP A 51 1.48 17.58 -26.84
N GLU A 52 0.46 18.38 -26.49
CA GLU A 52 -0.04 18.53 -25.12
C GLU A 52 -0.56 17.20 -24.54
N VAL A 53 -1.31 16.42 -25.32
CA VAL A 53 -1.78 15.08 -24.90
C VAL A 53 -0.62 14.11 -24.74
N ILE A 54 0.38 14.13 -25.63
CA ILE A 54 1.57 13.30 -25.52
C ILE A 54 2.34 13.63 -24.24
N ALA A 55 2.53 14.91 -23.93
CA ALA A 55 3.19 15.34 -22.71
C ALA A 55 2.45 14.84 -21.45
N LEU A 56 1.11 14.96 -21.42
CA LEU A 56 0.29 14.45 -20.32
C LEU A 56 0.45 12.93 -20.14
N LEU A 57 0.42 12.17 -21.25
CA LEU A 57 0.59 10.71 -21.19
C LEU A 57 1.99 10.30 -20.74
N GLN A 58 3.02 11.05 -21.13
CA GLN A 58 4.39 10.82 -20.67
C GLN A 58 4.53 11.06 -19.16
N GLU A 59 3.94 12.14 -18.63
CA GLU A 59 3.92 12.41 -17.19
C GLU A 59 3.20 11.30 -16.41
N GLN A 60 2.03 10.86 -16.90
CA GLN A 60 1.28 9.77 -16.30
C GLN A 60 2.07 8.45 -16.30
N LEU A 61 2.77 8.15 -17.40
CA LEU A 61 3.62 6.96 -17.51
C LEU A 61 4.75 6.99 -16.48
N THR A 62 5.49 8.11 -16.39
CA THR A 62 6.57 8.27 -15.41
C THR A 62 6.05 8.15 -13.96
N ALA A 63 4.90 8.74 -13.66
CA ALA A 63 4.28 8.61 -12.34
C ALA A 63 3.89 7.16 -12.02
N LEU A 64 3.40 6.41 -13.00
CA LEU A 64 3.03 5.00 -12.83
C LEU A 64 4.27 4.11 -12.64
N GLU A 65 5.32 4.33 -13.41
CA GLU A 65 6.62 3.65 -13.27
C GLU A 65 7.23 3.89 -11.88
N GLY A 66 7.14 5.13 -11.37
CA GLY A 66 7.54 5.47 -10.01
C GLY A 66 6.75 4.71 -8.94
N LYS A 67 5.42 4.59 -9.10
CA LYS A 67 4.57 3.82 -8.17
C LYS A 67 4.87 2.32 -8.23
N TYR A 68 5.11 1.78 -9.42
CA TYR A 68 5.44 0.38 -9.63
C TYR A 68 6.77 0.01 -8.96
N THR A 69 7.82 0.81 -9.18
CA THR A 69 9.14 0.61 -8.57
C THR A 69 9.07 0.70 -7.05
N ALA A 70 8.38 1.70 -6.49
CA ALA A 70 8.18 1.80 -5.05
C ALA A 70 7.43 0.58 -4.46
N SER A 71 6.43 0.06 -5.18
CA SER A 71 5.68 -1.13 -4.77
C SER A 71 6.53 -2.40 -4.82
N LEU A 72 7.42 -2.53 -5.82
CA LEU A 72 8.38 -3.62 -5.92
C LEU A 72 9.35 -3.62 -4.72
N ASP A 73 9.88 -2.45 -4.35
CA ASP A 73 10.76 -2.29 -3.19
C ASP A 73 10.05 -2.67 -1.89
N GLN A 74 8.79 -2.24 -1.72
CA GLN A 74 7.99 -2.64 -0.56
C GLN A 74 7.79 -4.17 -0.50
N LEU A 75 7.51 -4.81 -1.65
CA LEU A 75 7.36 -6.26 -1.71
C LEU A 75 8.64 -6.99 -1.29
N GLN A 76 9.82 -6.50 -1.71
CA GLN A 76 11.10 -7.07 -1.30
C GLN A 76 11.32 -6.94 0.21
N ARG A 77 11.00 -5.77 0.79
CA ARG A 77 11.06 -5.55 2.23
C ARG A 77 10.14 -6.50 3.00
N TYR A 78 8.91 -6.71 2.51
CA TYR A 78 7.98 -7.65 3.14
C TYR A 78 8.46 -9.10 3.06
N LYS A 79 9.04 -9.52 1.92
CA LYS A 79 9.65 -10.85 1.79
C LYS A 79 10.78 -11.07 2.80
N LEU A 80 11.67 -10.09 2.95
CA LEU A 80 12.75 -10.16 3.94
C LEU A 80 12.20 -10.22 5.36
N ARG A 81 11.22 -9.38 5.69
CA ARG A 81 10.58 -9.37 7.01
C ARG A 81 9.90 -10.70 7.33
N ALA A 82 9.19 -11.30 6.37
CA ALA A 82 8.57 -12.61 6.53
C ALA A 82 9.62 -13.69 6.83
N GLY A 83 10.73 -13.72 6.09
CA GLY A 83 11.83 -14.65 6.34
C GLY A 83 12.44 -14.50 7.74
N ASN A 84 12.62 -13.26 8.21
CA ASN A 84 13.11 -13.00 9.56
C ASN A 84 12.13 -13.52 10.63
N LEU A 85 10.83 -13.25 10.48
CA LEU A 85 9.80 -13.72 11.40
C LEU A 85 9.71 -15.26 11.42
N GLU A 86 9.87 -15.93 10.28
CA GLU A 86 9.92 -17.39 10.22
C GLU A 86 11.14 -17.97 10.95
N GLN A 87 12.29 -17.30 10.88
CA GLN A 87 13.48 -17.68 11.63
C GLN A 87 13.29 -17.45 13.14
N GLU A 88 12.67 -16.33 13.52
CA GLU A 88 12.36 -16.02 14.91
C GLU A 88 11.38 -17.03 15.52
N VAL A 89 10.31 -17.39 14.82
CA VAL A 89 9.37 -18.43 15.25
C VAL A 89 10.07 -19.78 15.43
N ARG A 90 11.00 -20.14 14.55
CA ARG A 90 11.81 -21.36 14.72
C ARG A 90 12.66 -21.29 15.99
N HIS A 91 13.35 -20.17 16.20
CA HIS A 91 14.16 -19.95 17.39
C HIS A 91 13.33 -20.03 18.68
N LEU A 92 12.16 -19.38 18.72
CA LEU A 92 11.25 -19.40 19.86
C LEU A 92 10.73 -20.81 20.16
N LYS A 93 10.40 -21.60 19.13
CA LYS A 93 10.03 -23.01 19.31
C LYS A 93 11.14 -23.82 19.96
N ASP A 94 12.40 -23.59 19.56
CA ASP A 94 13.55 -24.27 20.15
C ASP A 94 13.79 -23.85 21.61
N VAL A 95 13.65 -22.56 21.92
CA VAL A 95 13.72 -22.05 23.29
C VAL A 95 12.62 -22.66 24.17
N CYS A 96 11.38 -22.70 23.69
CA CYS A 96 10.26 -23.32 24.42
C CYS A 96 10.50 -24.81 24.68
N ARG A 97 11.04 -25.56 23.70
CA ARG A 97 11.40 -26.98 23.89
C ARG A 97 12.47 -27.14 24.98
N LYS A 98 13.51 -26.31 24.97
CA LYS A 98 14.56 -26.32 25.99
C LYS A 98 14.02 -26.00 27.37
N TYR A 99 13.15 -24.99 27.48
CA TYR A 99 12.49 -24.63 28.74
C TYR A 99 11.69 -25.80 29.32
N ILE A 100 10.84 -26.43 28.50
CA ILE A 100 10.03 -27.59 28.93
C ILE A 100 10.94 -28.72 29.41
N PHE A 101 12.02 -28.99 28.69
CA PHE A 101 12.99 -30.01 29.06
C PHE A 101 13.67 -29.70 30.41
N VAL A 102 14.15 -28.47 30.60
CA VAL A 102 14.78 -28.01 31.86
C VAL A 102 13.82 -28.14 33.04
N VAL A 103 12.56 -27.70 32.89
CA VAL A 103 11.53 -27.83 33.93
C VAL A 103 11.27 -29.29 34.30
N PHE A 104 11.19 -30.17 33.30
CA PHE A 104 10.94 -31.59 33.52
C PHE A 104 12.10 -32.26 34.28
N ILE A 105 13.34 -32.03 33.82
CA ILE A 105 14.53 -32.60 34.46
C ILE A 105 14.75 -32.02 35.86
N GLY A 106 14.48 -30.73 36.06
CA GLY A 106 14.56 -30.10 37.38
C GLY A 106 13.65 -30.77 38.40
N LYS A 107 12.39 -31.03 38.05
CA LYS A 107 11.44 -31.75 38.92
C LYS A 107 11.90 -33.17 39.24
N GLN A 108 12.41 -33.89 38.25
CA GLN A 108 12.94 -35.24 38.48
C GLN A 108 14.10 -35.24 39.47
N HIS A 109 15.02 -34.27 39.36
CA HIS A 109 16.11 -34.13 40.32
C HIS A 109 15.65 -33.72 41.72
N GLU A 110 14.62 -32.88 41.85
CA GLU A 110 14.01 -32.56 43.15
C GLU A 110 13.40 -33.81 43.83
N GLU A 111 12.68 -34.64 43.08
CA GLU A 111 12.10 -35.89 43.57
C GLU A 111 13.18 -36.90 43.99
N GLU A 112 14.22 -37.08 43.17
CA GLU A 112 15.39 -37.93 43.48
C GLU A 112 16.10 -37.45 44.76
N LYS A 113 16.28 -36.13 44.90
CA LYS A 113 16.88 -35.52 46.08
C LYS A 113 16.03 -35.74 47.34
N ALA A 114 14.70 -35.61 47.24
CA ALA A 114 13.79 -35.87 48.35
C ALA A 114 13.87 -37.32 48.82
N SER A 115 13.82 -38.29 47.90
CA SER A 115 13.97 -39.72 48.21
C SER A 115 15.34 -40.05 48.83
N MET A 116 16.41 -39.41 48.34
CA MET A 116 17.75 -39.60 48.89
C MET A 116 17.88 -39.01 50.30
N ASN A 117 17.24 -37.88 50.59
CA ASN A 117 17.17 -37.32 51.95
C ASN A 117 16.46 -38.25 52.93
N GLU A 118 15.35 -38.87 52.53
CA GLU A 118 14.67 -39.89 53.35
C GLU A 118 15.59 -41.10 53.63
N THR A 119 16.33 -41.54 52.62
CA THR A 119 17.31 -42.63 52.76
C THR A 119 18.45 -42.24 53.70
N ILE A 120 18.96 -41.00 53.61
CA ILE A 120 20.00 -40.50 54.53
C ILE A 120 19.45 -40.49 55.97
N GLN A 121 18.23 -39.99 56.20
CA GLN A 121 17.61 -39.98 57.53
C GLN A 121 17.44 -41.38 58.11
N THR A 122 16.99 -42.36 57.31
CA THR A 122 16.86 -43.75 57.79
C THR A 122 18.22 -44.36 58.14
N ARG A 123 19.27 -44.06 57.38
CA ARG A 123 20.66 -44.47 57.70
C ARG A 123 21.21 -43.77 58.95
N GLU A 124 20.86 -42.50 59.19
CA GLU A 124 21.22 -41.79 60.42
C GLU A 124 20.57 -42.40 61.65
N ILE A 125 19.29 -42.79 61.55
CA ILE A 125 18.58 -43.50 62.62
C ILE A 125 19.20 -44.89 62.86
N GLU A 126 19.52 -45.63 61.80
CA GLU A 126 20.21 -46.93 61.92
C GLU A 126 21.58 -46.78 62.60
N LYS A 127 22.38 -45.79 62.17
CA LYS A 127 23.66 -45.46 62.81
C LYS A 127 23.48 -45.16 64.31
N ALA A 128 22.55 -44.27 64.66
CA ALA A 128 22.28 -43.93 66.06
C ALA A 128 21.83 -45.13 66.90
N ASN A 129 21.07 -46.07 66.31
CA ASN A 129 20.66 -47.31 66.97
C ASN A 129 21.84 -48.27 67.18
N LEU A 130 22.73 -48.41 66.18
CA LEU A 130 23.94 -49.23 66.28
C LEU A 130 24.93 -48.65 67.33
N GLU A 131 25.09 -47.32 67.37
CA GLU A 131 25.91 -46.63 68.39
C GLU A 131 25.35 -46.85 69.80
N LYS A 132 24.02 -46.74 69.99
CA LYS A 132 23.37 -47.07 71.27
C LYS A 132 23.53 -48.54 71.66
N ALA A 133 23.45 -49.47 70.70
CA ALA A 133 23.67 -50.89 70.93
C ALA A 133 25.11 -51.18 71.37
N LEU A 134 26.08 -50.54 70.73
CA LEU A 134 27.50 -50.61 71.09
C LEU A 134 27.73 -50.06 72.52
N ALA A 135 27.18 -48.89 72.82
CA ALA A 135 27.29 -48.26 74.13
C ALA A 135 26.68 -49.10 75.27
N LYS A 136 25.48 -49.67 75.06
CA LYS A 136 24.84 -50.57 76.04
C LYS A 136 25.69 -51.81 76.34
N LYS A 137 26.35 -52.36 75.32
CA LYS A 137 27.19 -53.55 75.45
C LYS A 137 28.51 -53.26 76.18
N ASN A 138 29.08 -52.08 75.96
CA ASN A 138 30.27 -51.61 76.68
C ASN A 138 30.02 -51.41 78.19
N ILE A 139 28.79 -51.09 78.59
CA ILE A 139 28.40 -50.89 79.99
C ILE A 139 28.06 -52.22 80.70
N SER A 140 27.55 -53.23 79.97
CA SER A 140 27.08 -54.48 80.59
C SER A 140 28.13 -55.57 80.78
N THR A 141 29.41 -55.32 80.44
CA THR A 141 30.42 -56.39 80.36
C THR A 141 31.39 -56.34 81.55
N THR A 142 31.01 -56.97 82.67
CA THR A 142 31.90 -57.22 83.83
C THR A 142 32.74 -58.50 83.67
N ARG A 143 32.61 -59.25 82.56
CA ARG A 143 33.50 -60.36 82.18
C ARG A 143 33.48 -60.62 80.67
N PRO A 144 34.61 -60.52 79.94
CA PRO A 144 34.62 -60.70 78.48
C PRO A 144 34.60 -62.19 78.10
N SER A 145 33.52 -62.63 77.44
CA SER A 145 33.45 -63.92 76.73
C SER A 145 33.88 -63.74 75.26
N ILE A 146 34.47 -64.77 74.64
CA ILE A 146 34.93 -64.75 73.22
C ILE A 146 33.77 -64.43 72.27
N GLU A 147 32.57 -64.99 72.51
CA GLU A 147 31.34 -64.68 71.75
C GLU A 147 30.90 -63.22 71.86
N SER A 148 31.32 -62.51 72.91
CA SER A 148 31.03 -61.08 73.06
C SER A 148 31.83 -60.24 72.08
N LYS A 149 33.10 -60.60 71.82
CA LYS A 149 33.99 -59.86 70.92
C LYS A 149 33.57 -59.98 69.46
N ASP A 150 33.13 -61.16 69.02
CA ASP A 150 32.68 -61.38 67.64
C ASP A 150 31.45 -60.54 67.29
N LYS A 151 30.46 -60.50 68.20
CA LYS A 151 29.26 -59.65 68.03
C LYS A 151 29.56 -58.16 68.11
N GLU A 152 30.63 -57.76 68.80
CA GLU A 152 31.05 -56.35 68.86
C GLU A 152 31.73 -55.93 67.56
N LEU A 153 32.62 -56.78 67.03
CA LEU A 153 33.24 -56.60 65.73
C LEU A 153 32.20 -56.55 64.60
N GLU A 154 31.16 -57.38 64.67
CA GLU A 154 30.04 -57.38 63.72
C GLU A 154 29.27 -56.04 63.73
N ILE A 155 28.92 -55.52 64.91
CA ILE A 155 28.27 -54.20 65.04
C ILE A 155 29.20 -53.11 64.48
N GLN A 156 30.50 -53.17 64.76
CA GLN A 156 31.48 -52.18 64.30
C GLN A 156 31.65 -52.19 62.77
N ASN A 157 31.69 -53.38 62.15
CA ASN A 157 31.74 -53.53 60.70
C ASN A 157 30.47 -52.99 60.04
N ARG A 158 29.30 -53.26 60.63
CA ARG A 158 28.03 -52.75 60.14
C ARG A 158 27.91 -51.23 60.27
N LEU A 159 28.45 -50.67 61.36
CA LEU A 159 28.52 -49.21 61.58
C LEU A 159 29.38 -48.54 60.51
N LYS A 160 30.55 -49.12 60.19
CA LYS A 160 31.40 -48.64 59.08
C LYS A 160 30.70 -48.72 57.73
N MET A 161 29.97 -49.80 57.45
CA MET A 161 29.21 -49.91 56.19
C MET A 161 28.13 -48.83 56.10
N VAL A 162 27.28 -48.70 57.12
CA VAL A 162 26.20 -47.69 57.17
C VAL A 162 26.78 -46.28 57.02
N GLU A 163 27.91 -45.99 57.66
CA GLU A 163 28.59 -44.71 57.55
C GLU A 163 29.16 -44.45 56.14
N SER A 164 29.73 -45.46 55.50
CA SER A 164 30.22 -45.36 54.12
C SER A 164 29.08 -45.14 53.12
N GLU A 165 27.96 -45.85 53.27
CA GLU A 165 26.77 -45.68 52.44
C GLU A 165 26.16 -44.30 52.63
N ARG A 166 26.04 -43.83 53.89
CA ARG A 166 25.57 -42.48 54.21
C ARG A 166 26.43 -41.41 53.55
N ASN A 167 27.76 -41.52 53.65
CA ASN A 167 28.69 -40.54 53.06
C ASN A 167 28.59 -40.54 51.52
N CYS A 168 28.43 -41.70 50.90
CA CYS A 168 28.19 -41.83 49.45
C CYS A 168 26.87 -41.16 49.03
N LEU A 169 25.78 -41.40 49.77
CA LEU A 169 24.49 -40.75 49.54
C LEU A 169 24.58 -39.23 49.72
N HIS A 170 25.29 -38.75 50.73
CA HIS A 170 25.49 -37.31 50.96
C HIS A 170 26.20 -36.64 49.78
N THR A 171 27.27 -37.26 49.27
CA THR A 171 28.02 -36.75 48.10
C THR A 171 27.13 -36.69 46.85
N LYS A 172 26.30 -37.72 46.62
CA LYS A 172 25.33 -37.71 45.50
C LYS A 172 24.26 -36.63 45.68
N ASN A 173 23.80 -36.43 46.91
CA ASN A 173 22.80 -35.43 47.25
C ASN A 173 23.31 -34.00 47.02
N GLU A 174 24.56 -33.72 47.38
CA GLU A 174 25.25 -32.47 47.06
C GLU A 174 25.37 -32.26 45.54
N GLY A 175 25.69 -33.32 44.78
CA GLY A 175 25.74 -33.27 43.33
C GLY A 175 24.37 -32.97 42.67
N LEU A 176 23.28 -33.54 43.20
CA LEU A 176 21.92 -33.21 42.77
C LEU A 176 21.56 -31.76 43.13
N GLN A 177 21.94 -31.30 44.31
CA GLN A 177 21.72 -29.91 44.72
C GLN A 177 22.40 -28.92 43.76
N ALA A 178 23.64 -29.19 43.37
CA ALA A 178 24.36 -28.35 42.41
C ALA A 178 23.65 -28.28 41.05
N LYS A 179 23.13 -29.42 40.55
CA LYS A 179 22.36 -29.47 39.29
C LYS A 179 21.02 -28.72 39.38
N ILE A 180 20.32 -28.82 40.51
CA ILE A 180 19.07 -28.08 40.72
C ILE A 180 19.35 -26.57 40.66
N LEU A 181 20.39 -26.09 41.36
CA LEU A 181 20.78 -24.68 41.31
C LEU A 181 21.17 -24.21 39.90
N GLU A 182 21.86 -25.05 39.13
CA GLU A 182 22.20 -24.76 37.73
C GLU A 182 20.94 -24.65 36.85
N LEU A 183 19.98 -25.56 37.00
CA LEU A 183 18.71 -25.53 36.27
C LEU A 183 17.84 -24.35 36.69
N GLU A 184 17.82 -23.98 37.97
CA GLU A 184 17.13 -22.78 38.47
C GLU A 184 17.70 -21.49 37.85
N ALA A 185 19.03 -21.38 37.75
CA ALA A 185 19.68 -20.24 37.10
C ALA A 185 19.30 -20.14 35.62
N ILE A 186 19.29 -21.27 34.89
CA ILE A 186 18.83 -21.32 33.49
C ILE A 186 17.33 -20.95 33.41
N LEU A 187 16.53 -21.39 34.37
CA LEU A 187 15.10 -21.06 34.40
C LEU A 187 14.89 -19.55 34.52
N ILE A 188 15.61 -18.89 35.43
CA ILE A 188 15.53 -17.44 35.63
C ILE A 188 15.85 -16.70 34.32
N ASP A 189 16.98 -17.01 33.68
CA ASP A 189 17.40 -16.38 32.42
C ASP A 189 16.34 -16.55 31.31
N VAL A 190 15.79 -17.75 31.16
CA VAL A 190 14.73 -18.01 30.17
C VAL A 190 13.44 -17.26 30.52
N THR A 191 13.14 -17.08 31.80
CA THR A 191 11.92 -16.38 32.25
C THR A 191 12.05 -14.87 32.01
N GLU A 192 13.20 -14.26 32.32
CA GLU A 192 13.49 -12.86 32.00
C GLU A 192 13.40 -12.61 30.50
N LYS A 193 14.04 -13.47 29.70
CA LYS A 193 14.01 -13.34 28.24
C LYS A 193 12.60 -13.49 27.66
N LYS A 194 11.74 -14.32 28.28
CA LYS A 194 10.33 -14.43 27.91
C LYS A 194 9.59 -13.12 28.19
N GLU A 195 9.82 -12.49 29.34
CA GLU A 195 9.20 -11.21 29.72
C GLU A 195 9.57 -10.12 28.70
N ASP A 196 10.85 -10.00 28.36
CA ASP A 196 11.36 -9.05 27.37
C ASP A 196 10.68 -9.23 26.00
N LEU A 197 10.56 -10.49 25.54
CA LEU A 197 9.90 -10.80 24.28
C LEU A 197 8.41 -10.48 24.30
N MET A 198 7.71 -10.72 25.42
CA MET A 198 6.31 -10.33 25.57
C MET A 198 6.14 -8.81 25.52
N GLN A 199 7.05 -8.06 26.15
CA GLN A 199 7.03 -6.60 26.12
C GLN A 199 7.29 -6.06 24.70
N GLN A 200 8.31 -6.58 24.01
CA GLN A 200 8.61 -6.20 22.63
C GLN A 200 7.44 -6.51 21.68
N ASN A 201 6.77 -7.65 21.87
CA ASN A 201 5.61 -8.03 21.06
C ASN A 201 4.41 -7.10 21.32
N SER A 202 4.17 -6.73 22.59
CA SER A 202 3.17 -5.70 22.96
C SER A 202 3.43 -4.37 22.25
N GLU A 203 4.68 -3.89 22.27
CA GLU A 203 5.07 -2.64 21.62
C GLU A 203 4.88 -2.68 20.09
N LEU A 204 5.29 -3.78 19.45
CA LEU A 204 5.10 -3.98 18.02
C LEU A 204 3.62 -4.01 17.63
N ASN A 205 2.79 -4.67 18.43
CA ASN A 205 1.35 -4.76 18.18
C ASN A 205 0.68 -3.38 18.33
N ASN A 206 1.11 -2.57 19.31
CA ASN A 206 0.65 -1.20 19.47
C ASN A 206 1.03 -0.32 18.26
N ARG A 207 2.28 -0.42 17.77
CA ARG A 207 2.70 0.30 16.56
C ARG A 207 1.88 -0.10 15.33
N LEU A 208 1.66 -1.40 15.14
CA LEU A 208 0.90 -1.92 14.00
C LEU A 208 -0.56 -1.46 14.04
N ASN A 209 -1.16 -1.35 15.23
CA ASN A 209 -2.49 -0.78 15.42
C ASN A 209 -2.53 0.73 15.10
N CYS A 210 -1.52 1.49 15.51
CA CYS A 210 -1.38 2.91 15.17
C CYS A 210 -1.25 3.12 13.65
N ASP A 211 -0.35 2.38 13.00
CA ASP A 211 -0.13 2.47 11.55
C ASP A 211 -1.41 2.07 10.78
N GLY A 212 -2.09 1.02 11.23
CA GLY A 212 -3.37 0.60 10.66
C GLY A 212 -4.48 1.63 10.83
N ALA A 213 -4.50 2.37 11.95
CA ALA A 213 -5.43 3.48 12.15
C ALA A 213 -5.12 4.66 11.23
N ALA A 214 -3.84 5.04 11.10
CA ALA A 214 -3.40 6.10 10.20
C ALA A 214 -3.76 5.78 8.73
N SER A 215 -3.48 4.55 8.27
CA SER A 215 -3.83 4.13 6.91
C SER A 215 -5.35 4.13 6.66
N ARG A 216 -6.16 3.70 7.62
CA ARG A 216 -7.63 3.81 7.52
C ARG A 216 -8.09 5.26 7.42
N GLN A 217 -7.46 6.17 8.14
CA GLN A 217 -7.76 7.61 8.10
C GLN A 217 -7.38 8.22 6.74
N GLU A 218 -6.22 7.88 6.19
CA GLU A 218 -5.81 8.31 4.84
C GLU A 218 -6.78 7.81 3.77
N VAL A 219 -7.20 6.54 3.83
CA VAL A 219 -8.19 5.98 2.90
C VAL A 219 -9.53 6.72 3.01
N SER A 220 -9.97 7.08 4.22
CA SER A 220 -11.18 7.90 4.41
C SER A 220 -11.01 9.27 3.74
N HIS A 221 -9.88 9.94 3.97
CA HIS A 221 -9.60 11.25 3.39
C HIS A 221 -9.61 11.22 1.86
N TRP A 222 -8.99 10.21 1.24
CA TRP A 222 -9.02 10.07 -0.22
C TRP A 222 -10.40 9.78 -0.77
N LYS A 223 -11.24 9.01 -0.05
CA LYS A 223 -12.63 8.80 -0.42
C LYS A 223 -13.43 10.10 -0.40
N GLU A 224 -13.26 10.91 0.65
CA GLU A 224 -13.92 12.22 0.77
C GLU A 224 -13.52 13.16 -0.37
N LEU A 225 -12.23 13.21 -0.71
CA LEU A 225 -11.73 14.00 -1.84
C LEU A 225 -12.31 13.52 -3.18
N TYR A 226 -12.33 12.20 -3.40
CA TYR A 226 -12.91 11.61 -4.60
C TYR A 226 -14.41 11.93 -4.74
N GLU A 227 -15.18 11.76 -3.65
CA GLU A 227 -16.60 12.11 -3.64
C GLU A 227 -16.83 13.60 -3.90
N SER A 228 -16.01 14.49 -3.32
CA SER A 228 -16.06 15.93 -3.59
C SER A 228 -15.78 16.25 -5.06
N CYS A 229 -14.77 15.62 -5.67
CA CYS A 229 -14.46 15.77 -7.08
C CYS A 229 -15.61 15.29 -7.98
N MET A 230 -16.19 14.13 -7.66
CA MET A 230 -17.34 13.59 -8.40
C MET A 230 -18.56 14.51 -8.31
N GLN A 231 -18.84 15.09 -7.14
CA GLN A 231 -19.92 16.07 -6.98
C GLN A 231 -19.67 17.33 -7.82
N LYS A 232 -18.44 17.84 -7.87
CA LYS A 232 -18.08 18.99 -8.71
C LYS A 232 -18.24 18.68 -10.20
N LEU A 233 -17.84 17.50 -10.65
CA LEU A 233 -18.03 17.07 -12.04
C LEU A 233 -19.51 16.99 -12.40
N GLN A 234 -20.33 16.41 -11.53
CA GLN A 234 -21.79 16.38 -11.72
C GLN A 234 -22.41 17.78 -11.79
N GLN A 235 -21.93 18.73 -10.98
CA GLN A 235 -22.37 20.13 -11.04
C GLN A 235 -21.99 20.78 -12.38
N LEU A 236 -20.77 20.56 -12.87
CA LEU A 236 -20.32 21.08 -14.17
C LEU A 236 -21.12 20.49 -15.33
N ASP A 237 -21.39 19.18 -15.31
CA ASP A 237 -22.22 18.53 -16.34
C ASP A 237 -23.66 19.08 -16.34
N TRP A 238 -24.22 19.35 -15.15
CA TRP A 238 -25.53 19.98 -15.01
C TRP A 238 -25.54 21.42 -15.54
N GLN A 239 -24.53 22.22 -15.20
CA GLN A 239 -24.37 23.59 -15.71
C GLN A 239 -24.24 23.60 -17.24
N ARG A 240 -23.40 22.73 -17.79
CA ARG A 240 -23.19 22.60 -19.24
C ARG A 240 -24.46 22.19 -19.98
N SER A 241 -25.27 21.30 -19.38
CA SER A 241 -26.56 20.89 -19.91
C SER A 241 -27.57 22.05 -19.95
N ASN A 242 -27.58 22.90 -18.91
CA ASN A 242 -28.43 24.09 -18.88
C ASN A 242 -27.97 25.17 -19.86
N GLU A 243 -26.66 25.39 -20.01
CA GLU A 243 -26.09 26.33 -20.98
C GLU A 243 -26.41 25.91 -22.41
N THR A 244 -26.29 24.62 -22.73
CA THR A 244 -26.66 24.09 -24.06
C THR A 244 -28.16 24.22 -24.35
N GLN A 245 -29.02 24.04 -23.34
CA GLN A 245 -30.46 24.31 -23.49
C GLN A 245 -30.76 25.79 -23.71
N HIS A 246 -30.11 26.70 -22.98
CA HIS A 246 -30.26 28.14 -23.15
C HIS A 246 -29.78 28.62 -24.53
N MET A 247 -28.64 28.09 -24.99
CA MET A 247 -28.12 28.36 -26.32
C MET A 247 -29.10 27.88 -27.39
N ALA A 248 -29.59 26.65 -27.31
CA ALA A 248 -30.56 26.10 -28.26
C ALA A 248 -31.86 26.90 -28.32
N ALA A 249 -32.37 27.38 -27.18
CA ALA A 249 -33.54 28.25 -27.13
C ALA A 249 -33.28 29.62 -27.79
N SER A 250 -32.10 30.20 -27.59
CA SER A 250 -31.69 31.45 -28.23
C SER A 250 -31.54 31.29 -29.75
N THR A 251 -30.97 30.19 -30.24
CA THR A 251 -30.87 29.91 -31.68
C THR A 251 -32.25 29.70 -32.31
N ALA A 252 -33.17 29.02 -31.63
CA ALA A 252 -34.54 28.85 -32.10
C ALA A 252 -35.28 30.20 -32.21
N GLN A 253 -35.06 31.10 -31.26
CA GLN A 253 -35.64 32.45 -31.29
C GLN A 253 -35.03 33.30 -32.41
N ALA A 254 -33.72 33.19 -32.66
CA ALA A 254 -33.06 33.86 -33.78
C ALA A 254 -33.55 33.35 -35.16
N LEU A 255 -33.84 32.06 -35.28
CA LEU A 255 -34.42 31.47 -36.49
C LEU A 255 -35.86 31.96 -36.72
N ALA A 256 -36.66 32.11 -35.66
CA ALA A 256 -38.00 32.68 -35.76
C ALA A 256 -37.98 34.13 -36.28
N TYR A 257 -37.09 34.98 -35.73
CA TYR A 257 -36.91 36.35 -36.23
C TYR A 257 -36.43 36.42 -37.68
N LYS A 258 -35.58 35.47 -38.10
CA LYS A 258 -35.12 35.38 -39.48
C LYS A 258 -36.26 35.07 -40.45
N GLU A 259 -37.19 34.20 -40.07
CA GLU A 259 -38.34 33.86 -40.92
C GLU A 259 -39.37 35.02 -40.95
N GLU A 260 -39.58 35.71 -39.84
CA GLU A 260 -40.39 36.95 -39.81
C GLU A 260 -39.82 38.05 -40.72
N LEU A 261 -38.50 38.25 -40.71
CA LEU A 261 -37.83 39.22 -41.59
C LEU A 261 -37.99 38.87 -43.08
N LYS A 262 -37.94 37.57 -43.41
CA LYS A 262 -38.14 37.08 -44.77
C LYS A 262 -39.56 37.32 -45.26
N ASP A 263 -40.56 37.08 -44.42
CA ASP A 263 -41.98 37.39 -44.70
C ASP A 263 -42.21 38.90 -44.92
N ILE A 264 -41.53 39.75 -44.13
CA ILE A 264 -41.59 41.20 -44.29
C ILE A 264 -40.97 41.62 -45.62
N LEU A 265 -39.79 41.09 -45.97
CA LEU A 265 -39.13 41.38 -47.24
C LEU A 265 -39.99 40.98 -48.44
N GLU A 266 -40.61 39.80 -48.40
CA GLU A 266 -41.48 39.34 -49.48
C GLU A 266 -42.73 40.23 -49.64
N LYS A 267 -43.28 40.76 -48.54
CA LYS A 267 -44.37 41.74 -48.59
C LYS A 267 -43.91 43.06 -49.20
N VAL A 268 -42.71 43.53 -48.88
CA VAL A 268 -42.13 44.76 -49.44
C VAL A 268 -41.92 44.61 -50.94
N ASP A 269 -41.39 43.48 -51.41
CA ASP A 269 -41.20 43.24 -52.84
C ASP A 269 -42.52 43.18 -53.60
N LYS A 270 -43.55 42.51 -53.05
CA LYS A 270 -44.90 42.50 -53.63
C LYS A 270 -45.52 43.91 -53.71
N LEU A 271 -45.28 44.77 -52.73
CA LEU A 271 -45.72 46.16 -52.76
C LEU A 271 -44.96 46.95 -53.82
N LYS A 272 -43.66 46.72 -53.96
CA LYS A 272 -42.80 47.36 -54.95
C LYS A 272 -43.19 47.00 -56.39
N GLU A 273 -43.56 45.75 -56.63
CA GLU A 273 -44.11 45.30 -57.92
C GLU A 273 -45.47 45.95 -58.22
N LYS A 274 -46.36 46.05 -57.22
CA LYS A 274 -47.63 46.76 -57.36
C LYS A 274 -47.43 48.25 -57.67
N ASP A 275 -46.52 48.92 -56.98
CA ASP A 275 -46.21 50.32 -57.27
C ASP A 275 -45.57 50.49 -58.65
N SER A 276 -44.67 49.58 -59.04
CA SER A 276 -44.06 49.57 -60.38
C SER A 276 -45.10 49.44 -61.49
N THR A 277 -46.08 48.54 -61.32
CA THR A 277 -47.17 48.37 -62.29
C THR A 277 -48.10 49.60 -62.35
N VAL A 278 -48.40 50.22 -61.20
CA VAL A 278 -49.13 51.49 -61.14
C VAL A 278 -48.37 52.60 -61.88
N TRP A 279 -47.06 52.72 -61.67
CA TRP A 279 -46.23 53.70 -62.36
C TRP A 279 -46.13 53.44 -63.86
N GLN A 280 -45.97 52.19 -64.29
CA GLN A 280 -45.96 51.82 -65.71
C GLN A 280 -47.29 52.15 -66.39
N HIS A 281 -48.42 51.88 -65.72
CA HIS A 281 -49.75 52.22 -66.23
C HIS A 281 -49.93 53.73 -66.35
N LYS A 282 -49.45 54.50 -65.35
CA LYS A 282 -49.50 55.96 -65.35
C LYS A 282 -48.64 56.58 -66.44
N ILE A 283 -47.47 56.00 -66.73
CA ILE A 283 -46.61 56.39 -67.85
C ILE A 283 -47.30 56.11 -69.18
N GLN A 284 -47.89 54.93 -69.37
CA GLN A 284 -48.62 54.57 -70.59
C GLN A 284 -49.80 55.50 -70.87
N VAL A 285 -50.60 55.85 -69.85
CA VAL A 285 -51.71 56.80 -70.00
C VAL A 285 -51.21 58.19 -70.47
N LEU A 286 -50.04 58.63 -70.00
CA LEU A 286 -49.41 59.89 -70.41
C LEU A 286 -48.76 59.83 -71.80
N THR A 287 -48.54 58.64 -72.39
CA THR A 287 -47.91 58.51 -73.72
C THR A 287 -48.91 58.44 -74.88
N TYR A 288 -50.21 58.26 -74.59
CA TYR A 288 -51.28 58.12 -75.58
C TYR A 288 -52.28 59.31 -75.59
N THR A 289 -51.93 60.41 -74.95
CA THR A 289 -52.58 61.73 -75.05
C THR A 289 -51.68 62.72 -75.75
#